data_AF-A0A9X8ITV5-F1
#
_entry.id   AF-A0A9X8ITV5-F1
#
_cell.length_a   1.000
_cell.length_b   1.000
_cell.length_c   1.000
_cell.angle_alpha   90.00
_cell.angle_beta   90.00
_cell.angle_gamma   90.00
#
_symmetry.space_group_name_H-M   'P 1'
#
loop_
_entity.id
_entity.type
_entity.pdbx_description
1 polymer ?
#
loop_
_entity_poly.entity_id
_entity_poly.type
_entity_poly.pdbx_seq_one_letter_code
_entity_poly.pdbx_strand_id
1 'polypeptide(L)'
;VTIGSGVGPSKINHVVGVAKAYTTRVGDGPFPTELFDTIGDTIREVGHEYGTTTGRPRRVGWFDSVVVRHARRVSGLTDLSLTLLDVLTGIETLKICVAYKLDGKTITEFPASLKDLARCEPVYEELPGWTEDITGVTSLDDLPVNCRHYMERIAQLTGVQVSMFSVGPDRAQTHVIKSVWRLA
;
A
#
# COMPACT_ATOMS: atom_id res chain seq x y z
N VAL A 1 6.36 -9.98 -17.37
CA VAL A 1 7.62 -9.75 -18.12
C VAL A 1 7.88 -10.88 -19.11
N THR A 2 8.18 -12.08 -18.64
CA THR A 2 8.66 -13.21 -19.45
C THR A 2 7.92 -13.44 -20.79
N ILE A 3 6.66 -13.84 -20.74
CA ILE A 3 5.86 -14.18 -21.93
C ILE A 3 5.69 -12.98 -22.87
N GLY A 4 5.56 -11.76 -22.31
CA GLY A 4 5.30 -10.55 -23.09
C GLY A 4 6.55 -9.93 -23.75
N SER A 5 7.76 -10.23 -23.26
CA SER A 5 9.02 -9.66 -23.77
C SER A 5 10.00 -10.71 -24.31
N GLY A 6 9.68 -12.00 -24.22
CA GLY A 6 10.58 -13.08 -24.66
C GLY A 6 11.83 -13.26 -23.78
N VAL A 7 11.82 -12.75 -22.55
CA VAL A 7 12.96 -12.83 -21.61
C VAL A 7 12.77 -14.01 -20.66
N GLY A 8 13.81 -14.84 -20.49
CA GLY A 8 13.76 -15.97 -19.57
C GLY A 8 13.59 -15.52 -18.10
N PRO A 9 12.80 -16.24 -17.27
CA PRO A 9 12.51 -15.83 -15.88
C PRO A 9 13.76 -15.66 -15.01
N SER A 10 14.79 -16.47 -15.23
CA SER A 10 16.07 -16.39 -14.50
C SER A 10 16.88 -15.11 -14.76
N LYS A 11 16.44 -14.28 -15.72
CA LYS A 11 17.06 -12.98 -16.03
C LYS A 11 16.45 -11.82 -15.25
N ILE A 12 15.42 -12.08 -14.43
CA ILE A 12 14.80 -11.07 -13.57
C ILE A 12 15.46 -11.14 -12.19
N ASN A 13 16.16 -10.07 -11.79
CA ASN A 13 16.91 -10.05 -10.52
C ASN A 13 16.19 -9.31 -9.40
N HIS A 14 15.44 -8.27 -9.73
CA HIS A 14 14.68 -7.45 -8.79
C HIS A 14 13.26 -7.24 -9.32
N VAL A 15 12.29 -7.27 -8.41
CA VAL A 15 10.89 -6.98 -8.71
C VAL A 15 10.38 -6.00 -7.65
N VAL A 16 10.18 -4.76 -8.09
CA VAL A 16 9.68 -3.68 -7.23
C VAL A 16 8.16 -3.67 -7.30
N GLY A 17 7.50 -3.91 -6.16
CA GLY A 17 6.07 -3.69 -6.00
C GLY A 17 5.79 -2.24 -5.64
N VAL A 18 5.02 -1.53 -6.46
CA VAL A 18 4.53 -0.20 -6.10
C VAL A 18 3.23 -0.37 -5.33
N ALA A 19 3.20 0.10 -4.09
CA ALA A 19 2.02 0.07 -3.25
C ALA A 19 1.76 1.47 -2.69
N LYS A 20 0.51 1.91 -2.78
CA LYS A 20 0.07 3.11 -2.06
C LYS A 20 0.06 2.83 -0.56
N ALA A 21 0.21 3.86 0.27
CA ALA A 21 0.11 3.77 1.72
C ALA A 21 -1.31 3.41 2.21
N TYR A 22 -2.30 3.44 1.33
CA TYR A 22 -3.68 3.00 1.53
C TYR A 22 -4.15 2.24 0.28
N THR A 23 -5.35 1.68 0.27
CA THR A 23 -5.87 0.94 -0.88
C THR A 23 -6.96 1.72 -1.62
N THR A 24 -7.01 1.54 -2.94
CA THR A 24 -8.06 2.15 -3.77
C THR A 24 -8.56 1.17 -4.81
N ARG A 25 -9.85 1.29 -5.16
CA ARG A 25 -10.47 0.49 -6.21
C ARG A 25 -11.32 1.35 -7.14
N VAL A 26 -11.22 1.09 -8.44
CA VAL A 26 -12.14 1.62 -9.46
C VAL A 26 -13.14 0.51 -9.78
N GLY A 27 -14.42 0.87 -9.82
CA GLY A 27 -15.50 -0.05 -10.14
C GLY A 27 -15.85 -1.03 -9.01
N ASP A 28 -16.62 -2.04 -9.40
CA ASP A 28 -17.29 -2.95 -8.46
C ASP A 28 -16.38 -4.07 -7.96
N GLY A 29 -16.92 -4.84 -7.02
CA GLY A 29 -16.35 -6.05 -6.45
C GLY A 29 -15.86 -5.87 -5.00
N PRO A 30 -15.50 -6.96 -4.33
CA PRO A 30 -15.20 -6.96 -2.91
C PRO A 30 -14.01 -6.07 -2.57
N PHE A 31 -14.12 -5.32 -1.48
CA PHE A 31 -13.04 -4.47 -0.99
C PHE A 31 -13.07 -4.49 0.54
N PRO A 32 -12.43 -5.50 1.17
CA PRO A 32 -12.59 -5.73 2.60
C PRO A 32 -12.24 -4.52 3.47
N THR A 33 -11.26 -3.72 3.05
CA THR A 33 -10.77 -2.57 3.80
C THR A 33 -11.44 -1.24 3.45
N GLU A 34 -12.53 -1.28 2.68
CA GLU A 34 -13.23 -0.06 2.23
C GLU A 34 -13.69 0.81 3.38
N LEU A 35 -13.51 2.13 3.23
CA LEU A 35 -13.97 3.14 4.15
C LEU A 35 -15.18 3.87 3.60
N PHE A 36 -16.17 4.02 4.48
CA PHE A 36 -17.43 4.73 4.22
C PHE A 36 -17.65 5.90 5.19
N ASP A 37 -16.60 6.27 5.92
CA ASP A 37 -16.60 7.33 6.93
C ASP A 37 -15.83 8.56 6.43
N THR A 38 -15.77 9.58 7.29
CA THR A 38 -15.09 10.85 6.98
C THR A 38 -13.59 10.68 6.74
N ILE A 39 -12.95 9.64 7.30
CA ILE A 39 -11.53 9.35 7.04
C ILE A 39 -11.37 8.89 5.59
N GLY A 40 -12.25 8.02 5.11
CA GLY A 40 -12.31 7.66 3.69
C GLY A 40 -12.47 8.88 2.79
N ASP A 41 -13.34 9.80 3.15
CA ASP A 41 -13.52 11.05 2.38
C ASP A 41 -12.25 11.91 2.39
N THR A 42 -11.60 12.09 3.55
CA THR A 42 -10.33 12.82 3.67
C THR A 42 -9.23 12.21 2.80
N ILE A 43 -9.03 10.90 2.86
CA ILE A 43 -8.03 10.19 2.03
C ILE A 43 -8.33 10.40 0.54
N ARG A 44 -9.62 10.35 0.16
CA ARG A 44 -10.02 10.55 -1.24
C ARG A 44 -9.72 11.96 -1.73
N GLU A 45 -10.04 12.97 -0.94
CA GLU A 45 -9.82 14.38 -1.30
C GLU A 45 -8.33 14.70 -1.41
N VAL A 46 -7.56 14.40 -0.35
CA VAL A 46 -6.12 14.72 -0.31
C VAL A 46 -5.35 13.89 -1.34
N GLY A 47 -5.69 12.62 -1.51
CA GLY A 47 -5.07 11.75 -2.52
C GLY A 47 -5.54 11.98 -3.95
N HIS A 48 -6.44 12.94 -4.19
CA HIS A 48 -7.06 13.20 -5.49
C HIS A 48 -7.56 11.91 -6.17
N GLU A 49 -8.23 11.05 -5.41
CA GLU A 49 -8.62 9.72 -5.85
C GLU A 49 -9.89 9.74 -6.71
N TYR A 50 -9.76 10.39 -7.86
CA TYR A 50 -10.80 10.63 -8.84
C TYR A 50 -10.34 10.15 -10.23
N GLY A 51 -11.28 9.66 -11.03
CA GLY A 51 -10.99 9.36 -12.44
C GLY A 51 -10.69 10.64 -13.22
N THR A 52 -9.53 10.73 -13.85
CA THR A 52 -9.06 11.96 -14.55
C THR A 52 -10.01 12.45 -15.64
N THR A 53 -10.68 11.55 -16.36
CA THR A 53 -11.64 11.92 -17.41
C THR A 53 -13.06 12.10 -16.86
N THR A 54 -13.51 11.14 -16.03
CA THR A 54 -14.92 11.08 -15.61
C THR A 54 -15.24 11.87 -14.35
N GLY A 55 -14.22 12.26 -13.57
CA GLY A 55 -14.38 12.83 -12.24
C GLY A 55 -14.98 11.88 -11.20
N ARG A 56 -15.22 10.60 -11.53
CA ARG A 56 -15.85 9.66 -10.60
C ARG A 56 -14.93 9.34 -9.42
N PRO A 57 -15.43 9.35 -8.17
CA PRO A 57 -14.64 9.01 -7.00
C PRO A 57 -14.21 7.54 -7.06
N ARG A 58 -12.97 7.28 -6.66
CA ARG A 58 -12.50 5.92 -6.39
C ARG A 58 -12.94 5.51 -4.99
N ARG A 59 -13.15 4.23 -4.82
CA ARG A 59 -13.35 3.61 -3.50
C ARG A 59 -11.99 3.61 -2.81
N VAL A 60 -11.96 3.98 -1.53
CA VAL A 60 -10.73 4.09 -0.73
C VAL A 60 -10.84 3.22 0.51
N GLY A 61 -9.71 2.74 1.01
CA GLY A 61 -9.67 1.84 2.14
C GLY A 61 -8.30 1.81 2.78
N TRP A 62 -8.22 1.22 3.98
CA TRP A 62 -6.94 1.07 4.69
C TRP A 62 -5.95 0.20 3.91
N PHE A 63 -4.66 0.29 4.27
CA PHE A 63 -3.65 -0.60 3.71
C PHE A 63 -4.00 -2.06 4.00
N ASP A 64 -3.92 -2.91 2.97
CA ASP A 64 -4.25 -4.33 3.07
C ASP A 64 -3.00 -5.19 2.91
N SER A 65 -2.44 -5.65 4.04
CA SER A 65 -1.26 -6.50 4.02
C SER A 65 -1.56 -7.93 3.52
N VAL A 66 -2.82 -8.40 3.61
CA VAL A 66 -3.22 -9.72 3.08
C VAL A 66 -3.10 -9.72 1.56
N VAL A 67 -3.61 -8.67 0.90
CA VAL A 67 -3.46 -8.47 -0.55
C VAL A 67 -1.99 -8.34 -0.94
N VAL A 68 -1.21 -7.56 -0.21
CA VAL A 68 0.20 -7.33 -0.56
C VAL A 68 1.07 -8.58 -0.33
N ARG A 69 0.79 -9.40 0.69
CA ARG A 69 1.44 -10.72 0.86
C ARG A 69 1.10 -11.66 -0.30
N HIS A 70 -0.14 -11.64 -0.77
CA HIS A 70 -0.52 -12.40 -1.96
C HIS A 70 0.25 -11.90 -3.19
N ALA A 71 0.30 -10.58 -3.42
CA ALA A 71 1.04 -9.95 -4.51
C ALA A 71 2.54 -10.29 -4.47
N ARG A 72 3.15 -10.27 -3.27
CA ARG A 72 4.52 -10.73 -3.06
C ARG A 72 4.74 -12.14 -3.59
N ARG A 73 3.90 -13.09 -3.18
CA ARG A 73 4.05 -14.50 -3.53
C ARG A 73 3.88 -14.74 -5.02
N VAL A 74 2.87 -14.14 -5.65
CA VAL A 74 2.55 -14.41 -7.06
C VAL A 74 3.43 -13.64 -8.04
N SER A 75 3.98 -12.49 -7.62
CA SER A 75 4.85 -11.65 -8.47
C SER A 75 6.33 -11.79 -8.14
N GLY A 76 6.70 -12.48 -7.05
CA GLY A 76 8.09 -12.61 -6.60
C GLY A 76 8.70 -11.27 -6.16
N LEU A 77 7.93 -10.43 -5.44
CA LEU A 77 8.38 -9.09 -5.04
C LEU A 77 9.62 -9.19 -4.13
N THR A 78 10.68 -8.46 -4.50
CA THR A 78 11.92 -8.35 -3.71
C THR A 78 11.97 -7.08 -2.88
N ASP A 79 11.30 -6.03 -3.37
CA ASP A 79 11.34 -4.68 -2.81
C ASP A 79 9.97 -4.00 -2.98
N LEU A 80 9.63 -3.11 -2.05
CA LEU A 80 8.46 -2.22 -2.15
C LEU A 80 8.89 -0.77 -2.39
N SER A 81 8.08 -0.08 -3.19
CA SER A 81 8.04 1.38 -3.27
C SER A 81 6.71 1.84 -2.69
N LEU A 82 6.73 2.48 -1.52
CA LEU A 82 5.53 3.00 -0.87
C LEU A 82 5.23 4.43 -1.36
N THR A 83 4.02 4.69 -1.82
CA THR A 83 3.65 6.01 -2.36
C THR A 83 2.48 6.62 -1.61
N LEU A 84 2.30 7.94 -1.73
CA LEU A 84 1.19 8.69 -1.14
C LEU A 84 1.14 8.57 0.39
N LEU A 85 2.31 8.56 1.04
CA LEU A 85 2.39 8.63 2.52
C LEU A 85 1.82 9.97 3.02
N ASP A 86 2.07 11.04 2.29
CA ASP A 86 1.64 12.41 2.59
C ASP A 86 0.12 12.52 2.79
N VAL A 87 -0.66 11.70 2.07
CA VAL A 87 -2.12 11.64 2.15
C VAL A 87 -2.63 11.21 3.54
N LEU A 88 -1.83 10.47 4.31
CA LEU A 88 -2.21 9.98 5.64
C LEU A 88 -1.91 10.99 6.77
N THR A 89 -1.27 12.12 6.45
CA THR A 89 -0.94 13.17 7.42
C THR A 89 -2.20 13.77 8.04
N GLY A 90 -2.20 13.97 9.36
CA GLY A 90 -3.31 14.55 10.12
C GLY A 90 -4.34 13.53 10.61
N ILE A 91 -4.24 12.26 10.23
CA ILE A 91 -5.08 11.20 10.75
C ILE A 91 -4.50 10.69 12.08
N GLU A 92 -5.28 10.74 13.17
CA GLU A 92 -4.80 10.37 14.52
C GLU A 92 -4.40 8.89 14.64
N THR A 93 -5.24 7.99 14.13
CA THR A 93 -5.05 6.54 14.21
C THR A 93 -5.17 5.92 12.83
N LEU A 94 -4.08 5.32 12.36
CA LEU A 94 -4.01 4.58 11.10
C LEU A 94 -4.30 3.11 11.34
N LYS A 95 -4.84 2.43 10.32
CA LYS A 95 -5.10 0.99 10.39
C LYS A 95 -4.41 0.25 9.25
N ILE A 96 -3.92 -0.95 9.56
CA ILE A 96 -3.43 -1.92 8.57
C ILE A 96 -4.22 -3.21 8.74
N CYS A 97 -4.83 -3.70 7.66
CA CYS A 97 -5.48 -5.01 7.68
C CYS A 97 -4.39 -6.10 7.68
N VAL A 98 -4.39 -6.94 8.71
CA VAL A 98 -3.39 -8.00 8.93
C VAL A 98 -3.90 -9.39 8.60
N ALA A 99 -5.22 -9.59 8.70
CA ALA A 99 -5.91 -10.84 8.40
C ALA A 99 -7.35 -10.53 7.99
N TYR A 100 -8.04 -11.54 7.46
CA TYR A 100 -9.48 -11.50 7.29
C TYR A 100 -10.16 -12.48 8.24
N LYS A 101 -11.39 -12.18 8.63
CA LYS A 101 -12.31 -13.12 9.24
C LYS A 101 -13.32 -13.55 8.18
N LEU A 102 -13.31 -14.84 7.84
CA LEU A 102 -14.22 -15.45 6.86
C LEU A 102 -15.06 -16.49 7.59
N ASP A 103 -16.37 -16.24 7.69
CA ASP A 103 -17.33 -17.15 8.32
C ASP A 103 -16.87 -17.59 9.74
N GLY A 104 -16.36 -16.63 10.52
CA GLY A 104 -15.86 -16.84 11.88
C GLY A 104 -14.40 -17.30 11.99
N LYS A 105 -13.74 -17.69 10.89
CA LYS A 105 -12.36 -18.17 10.88
C LYS A 105 -11.39 -17.08 10.44
N THR A 106 -10.32 -16.89 11.20
CA THR A 106 -9.23 -16.00 10.80
C THR A 106 -8.39 -16.66 9.71
N ILE A 107 -8.23 -15.96 8.59
CA ILE A 107 -7.37 -16.35 7.47
C ILE A 107 -6.36 -15.25 7.17
N THR A 108 -5.15 -15.64 6.79
CA THR A 108 -4.07 -14.69 6.45
C THR A 108 -3.77 -14.66 4.95
N GLU A 109 -4.51 -15.45 4.17
CA GLU A 109 -4.35 -15.63 2.73
C GLU A 109 -5.52 -15.01 1.98
N PHE A 110 -5.21 -14.44 0.82
CA PHE A 110 -6.21 -13.85 -0.05
C PHE A 110 -7.11 -14.95 -0.68
N PRO A 111 -8.44 -14.91 -0.49
CA PRO A 111 -9.35 -15.90 -1.04
C PRO A 111 -9.33 -15.95 -2.57
N ALA A 112 -9.36 -17.15 -3.14
CA ALA A 112 -9.51 -17.33 -4.59
C ALA A 112 -10.92 -17.03 -5.10
N SER A 113 -11.94 -17.17 -4.24
CA SER A 113 -13.34 -16.95 -4.56
C SER A 113 -13.75 -15.51 -4.24
N LEU A 114 -14.32 -14.81 -5.23
CA LEU A 114 -14.92 -13.49 -5.01
C LEU A 114 -16.06 -13.52 -4.00
N LYS A 115 -16.83 -14.62 -3.95
CA LYS A 115 -17.93 -14.78 -2.97
C LYS A 115 -17.39 -14.83 -1.55
N ASP A 116 -16.24 -15.47 -1.35
CA ASP A 116 -15.62 -15.58 -0.03
C ASP A 116 -14.94 -14.26 0.36
N LEU A 117 -14.25 -13.63 -0.59
CA LEU A 117 -13.69 -12.29 -0.38
C LEU A 117 -14.78 -11.26 -0.02
N ALA A 118 -15.99 -11.36 -0.61
CA ALA A 118 -17.12 -10.49 -0.29
C ALA A 118 -17.62 -10.63 1.16
N ARG A 119 -17.37 -11.77 1.80
CA ARG A 119 -17.76 -12.05 3.20
C ARG A 119 -16.60 -11.86 4.18
N CYS A 120 -15.43 -11.43 3.69
CA CYS A 120 -14.26 -11.21 4.54
C CYS A 120 -14.42 -9.89 5.30
N GLU A 121 -14.35 -9.97 6.63
CA GLU A 121 -14.22 -8.81 7.50
C GLU A 121 -12.73 -8.56 7.78
N PRO A 122 -12.22 -7.32 7.63
CA PRO A 122 -10.83 -7.01 7.91
C PRO A 122 -10.53 -7.08 9.41
N VAL A 123 -9.38 -7.65 9.76
CA VAL A 123 -8.81 -7.61 11.11
C VAL A 123 -7.68 -6.58 11.09
N TYR A 124 -7.82 -5.52 11.88
CA TYR A 124 -6.89 -4.39 11.87
C TYR A 124 -5.89 -4.43 13.03
N GLU A 125 -4.67 -4.01 12.73
CA GLU A 125 -3.78 -3.40 13.71
C GLU A 125 -3.90 -1.88 13.61
N GLU A 126 -3.91 -1.20 14.76
CA GLU A 126 -3.96 0.25 14.86
C GLU A 126 -2.57 0.80 15.19
N LEU A 127 -2.19 1.89 14.53
CA LEU A 127 -0.94 2.59 14.71
C LEU A 127 -1.21 4.09 14.90
N PRO A 128 -0.43 4.79 15.75
CA PRO A 128 -0.52 6.24 15.80
C PRO A 128 -0.13 6.84 14.44
N GLY A 129 -0.88 7.83 13.99
CA GLY A 129 -0.52 8.63 12.82
C GLY A 129 0.44 9.76 13.15
N TRP A 130 0.52 10.74 12.27
CA TRP A 130 1.41 11.90 12.40
C TRP A 130 0.69 13.17 11.91
N THR A 131 1.17 14.33 12.33
CA THR A 131 0.55 15.63 11.99
C THR A 131 1.51 16.56 11.25
N GLU A 132 2.81 16.27 11.28
CA GLU A 132 3.84 17.03 10.60
C GLU A 132 3.72 16.88 9.08
N ASP A 133 3.88 18.00 8.36
CA ASP A 133 3.96 18.00 6.90
C ASP A 133 5.23 17.27 6.44
N ILE A 134 5.05 16.18 5.69
CA ILE A 134 6.15 15.38 5.17
C ILE A 134 6.47 15.67 3.70
N THR A 135 5.74 16.57 3.03
CA THR A 135 5.90 16.79 1.58
C THR A 135 7.26 17.38 1.19
N GLY A 136 7.96 17.99 2.14
CA GLY A 136 9.30 18.57 1.98
C GLY A 136 10.45 17.72 2.51
N VAL A 137 10.22 16.50 3.01
CA VAL A 137 11.32 15.67 3.52
C VAL A 137 12.29 15.27 2.41
N THR A 138 13.55 15.02 2.75
CA THR A 138 14.58 14.65 1.77
C THR A 138 15.17 13.27 2.02
N SER A 139 15.02 12.75 3.23
CA SER A 139 15.56 11.47 3.67
C SER A 139 14.58 10.71 4.58
N LEU A 140 14.88 9.44 4.86
CA LEU A 140 14.11 8.62 5.80
C LEU A 140 14.16 9.20 7.23
N ASP A 141 15.28 9.79 7.62
CA ASP A 141 15.51 10.31 8.97
C ASP A 141 14.72 11.60 9.25
N ASP A 142 14.35 12.32 8.19
CA ASP A 142 13.51 13.52 8.26
C ASP A 142 12.03 13.19 8.52
N LEU A 143 11.60 11.95 8.30
CA LEU A 143 10.20 11.55 8.53
C LEU A 143 9.84 11.57 10.02
N PRO A 144 8.59 11.90 10.37
CA PRO A 144 8.06 11.68 11.72
C PRO A 144 8.23 10.21 12.12
N VAL A 145 8.52 9.99 13.40
CA VAL A 145 8.77 8.65 13.94
C VAL A 145 7.60 7.69 13.67
N ASN A 146 6.36 8.17 13.75
CA ASN A 146 5.17 7.37 13.49
C ASN A 146 5.03 7.01 12.00
N CYS A 147 5.44 7.88 11.08
CA CYS A 147 5.48 7.58 9.65
C CYS A 147 6.51 6.48 9.35
N ARG A 148 7.71 6.56 9.95
CA ARG A 148 8.70 5.49 9.85
C ARG A 148 8.18 4.16 10.41
N HIS A 149 7.60 4.16 11.60
CA HIS A 149 7.01 2.97 12.20
C HIS A 149 5.89 2.36 11.34
N TYR A 150 5.09 3.19 10.67
CA TYR A 150 4.08 2.71 9.73
C TYR A 150 4.71 1.95 8.54
N MET A 151 5.74 2.52 7.93
CA MET A 151 6.49 1.87 6.83
C MET A 151 7.18 0.58 7.29
N GLU A 152 7.83 0.61 8.46
CA GLU A 152 8.47 -0.56 9.07
C GLU A 152 7.44 -1.66 9.34
N ARG A 153 6.26 -1.31 9.85
CA ARG A 153 5.20 -2.29 10.12
C ARG A 153 4.68 -2.91 8.84
N ILE A 154 4.50 -2.13 7.77
CA ILE A 154 4.16 -2.67 6.44
C ILE A 154 5.24 -3.66 5.98
N ALA A 155 6.52 -3.32 6.12
CA ALA A 155 7.61 -4.21 5.73
C ALA A 155 7.58 -5.54 6.51
N GLN A 156 7.35 -5.48 7.82
CA GLN A 156 7.21 -6.66 8.69
C GLN A 156 6.02 -7.54 8.29
N LEU A 157 4.84 -6.94 8.08
CA LEU A 157 3.60 -7.65 7.78
C LEU A 157 3.58 -8.28 6.38
N THR A 158 4.28 -7.67 5.43
CA THR A 158 4.38 -8.17 4.05
C THR A 158 5.57 -9.11 3.85
N GLY A 159 6.60 -8.97 4.69
CA GLY A 159 7.88 -9.66 4.54
C GLY A 159 8.66 -9.20 3.30
N VAL A 160 8.44 -7.96 2.86
CA VAL A 160 9.16 -7.30 1.76
C VAL A 160 9.75 -6.00 2.28
N GLN A 161 11.04 -5.77 2.04
CA GLN A 161 11.69 -4.52 2.44
C GLN A 161 11.14 -3.34 1.64
N VAL A 162 11.01 -2.17 2.29
CA VAL A 162 10.72 -0.90 1.60
C VAL A 162 12.04 -0.31 1.15
N SER A 163 12.23 -0.18 -0.17
CA SER A 163 13.47 0.36 -0.75
C SER A 163 13.31 1.78 -1.29
N MET A 164 12.07 2.21 -1.52
CA MET A 164 11.72 3.55 -1.96
C MET A 164 10.45 4.01 -1.25
N PHE A 165 10.33 5.31 -1.04
CA PHE A 165 9.08 5.93 -0.62
C PHE A 165 8.83 7.25 -1.34
N SER A 166 7.57 7.68 -1.39
CA SER A 166 7.16 8.96 -1.97
C SER A 166 6.23 9.72 -1.02
N VAL A 167 6.48 11.02 -0.91
CA VAL A 167 5.76 11.98 -0.05
C VAL A 167 5.07 13.09 -0.86
N GLY A 168 4.82 12.83 -2.14
CA GLY A 168 4.09 13.75 -2.99
C GLY A 168 4.16 13.38 -4.47
N PRO A 169 3.47 14.15 -5.33
CA PRO A 169 3.29 13.84 -6.74
C PRO A 169 4.54 14.08 -7.61
N ASP A 170 5.45 14.94 -7.17
CA ASP A 170 6.62 15.28 -7.98
C ASP A 170 7.68 14.18 -7.94
N ARG A 171 8.39 14.00 -9.06
CA ARG A 171 9.48 13.02 -9.16
C ARG A 171 10.58 13.24 -8.10
N ALA A 172 10.82 14.49 -7.72
CA ALA A 172 11.80 14.86 -6.70
C ALA A 172 11.40 14.44 -5.28
N GLN A 173 10.10 14.16 -5.06
CA GLN A 173 9.55 13.69 -3.78
C GLN A 173 9.54 12.16 -3.68
N THR A 174 10.35 11.49 -4.49
CA THR A 174 10.60 10.04 -4.40
C THR A 174 12.00 9.81 -3.85
N HIS A 175 12.10 9.14 -2.71
CA HIS A 175 13.32 8.93 -1.96
C HIS A 175 13.74 7.46 -2.02
N VAL A 176 15.01 7.23 -2.36
CA VAL A 176 15.60 5.89 -2.42
C VAL A 176 16.29 5.59 -1.09
N ILE A 177 15.79 4.57 -0.37
CA ILE A 177 16.42 4.04 0.85
C ILE A 177 17.54 3.06 0.46
N LYS A 178 17.25 2.21 -0.53
CA LYS A 178 18.16 1.18 -1.04
C LYS A 178 18.07 1.12 -2.55
N SER A 179 19.20 1.23 -3.23
CA SER A 179 19.25 1.06 -4.68
C SER A 179 18.85 -0.36 -5.08
N VAL A 180 17.90 -0.47 -6.00
CA VAL A 180 17.50 -1.74 -6.65
C VAL A 180 18.32 -2.04 -7.90
N TRP A 181 19.14 -1.08 -8.33
CA TRP A 181 20.10 -1.27 -9.42
C TRP A 181 21.41 -1.79 -8.84
N ARG A 182 21.98 -2.80 -9.50
CA ARG A 182 23.39 -3.14 -9.29
C ARG A 182 24.21 -2.02 -9.91
N LEU A 183 25.03 -1.35 -9.09
CA LEU A 183 26.15 -0.60 -9.62
C LEU A 183 27.12 -1.64 -10.19
N ALA A 184 27.44 -1.49 -11.48
CA ALA A 184 28.41 -2.34 -12.17
C ALA A 184 29.83 -2.11 -11.61
#